data_AF-A0A2J6H6U6-F1
#
_entry.id   AF-A0A2J6H6U6-F1
#
_cell.length_a   1.000
_cell.length_b   1.000
_cell.length_c   1.000
_cell.angle_alpha   90.00
_cell.angle_beta   90.00
_cell.angle_gamma   90.00
#
_symmetry.space_group_name_H-M   'P 1'
#
loop_
_entity.id
_entity.type
_entity.pdbx_description
1 polymer ?
#
loop_
_entity_poly.entity_id
_entity_poly.type
_entity_poly.pdbx_seq_one_letter_code
_entity_poly.pdbx_strand_id
1 'polypeptide(L)'
;MKSDMENKEWADDEVSLQRFSKENPFAVPAGYFEEAGQRILSLVNVQGLKTDDEAQGFAVPEGYFDSLSGNIQSRIALEEAEPANQPSFSVPQGYFDELAANIQSRINVEEANKTRETGFAIPADYFNDMQQQISSRIAVEEILQQPVAFEVPANYFETLNKDILNKTVGREEAIRKTIVRKLWASNTFKYATAACLALVIGAGAFLRNAPAPVEHQKTLLHTQLSQIPADEIKDYLELHLDANDNRQLMENEKQINTDALADDLQDYMDVN
;
A
#
# COMPACT_ATOMS: atom_id res chain seq x y z
N MET A 1 27.36 27.60 -95.82
CA MET A 1 26.76 26.78 -94.75
C MET A 1 27.82 25.84 -94.23
N LYS A 2 28.31 26.11 -93.02
CA LYS A 2 29.08 25.25 -92.11
C LYS A 2 29.71 26.18 -91.08
N SER A 3 28.94 26.49 -90.03
CA SER A 3 29.51 27.00 -88.78
C SER A 3 29.43 25.83 -87.82
N ASP A 4 30.56 25.16 -87.66
CA ASP A 4 30.80 24.22 -86.58
C ASP A 4 30.70 24.98 -85.26
N MET A 5 29.51 24.97 -84.66
CA MET A 5 29.31 25.33 -83.27
C MET A 5 28.88 24.07 -82.56
N GLU A 6 29.85 23.15 -82.42
CA GLU A 6 29.80 22.14 -81.38
C GLU A 6 29.71 22.90 -80.05
N ASN A 7 28.49 23.04 -79.53
CA ASN A 7 28.28 23.56 -78.20
C ASN A 7 28.74 22.49 -77.19
N LYS A 8 30.05 22.50 -76.90
CA LYS A 8 30.73 21.71 -75.87
C LYS A 8 30.70 22.40 -74.51
N GLU A 9 29.68 23.22 -74.21
CA GLU A 9 29.52 23.85 -72.88
C GLU A 9 29.42 22.81 -71.74
N TRP A 10 28.98 21.57 -72.03
CA TRP A 10 28.92 20.48 -71.05
C TRP A 10 30.30 19.90 -70.67
N ALA A 11 31.36 20.18 -71.43
CA ALA A 11 32.72 19.75 -71.10
C ALA A 11 33.38 20.66 -70.04
N ASP A 12 32.92 21.91 -69.90
CA ASP A 12 33.40 22.84 -68.87
C ASP A 12 32.80 22.52 -67.48
N ASP A 13 31.63 21.89 -67.43
CA ASP A 13 31.00 21.45 -66.19
C ASP A 13 31.77 20.30 -65.51
N GLU A 14 32.55 19.50 -66.26
CA GLU A 14 33.44 18.48 -65.66
C GLU A 14 34.56 19.10 -64.82
N VAL A 15 35.01 20.31 -65.16
CA VAL A 15 36.07 21.02 -64.41
C VAL A 15 35.56 21.45 -63.03
N SER A 16 34.23 21.56 -62.85
CA SER A 16 33.62 21.85 -61.56
C SER A 16 33.64 20.63 -60.62
N LEU A 17 33.49 19.42 -61.15
CA LEU A 17 33.56 18.16 -60.39
C LEU A 17 35.00 17.74 -60.08
N GLN A 18 35.97 18.15 -60.91
CA GLN A 18 37.40 17.91 -60.65
C GLN A 18 37.95 18.74 -59.47
N ARG A 19 37.27 19.82 -59.06
CA ARG A 19 37.66 20.62 -57.88
C ARG A 19 37.29 19.97 -56.55
N PHE A 20 36.43 18.97 -56.56
CA PHE A 20 36.05 18.22 -55.38
C PHE A 20 36.72 16.86 -55.43
N SER A 21 37.44 16.48 -54.38
CA SER A 21 37.95 15.10 -54.27
C SER A 21 36.76 14.14 -54.37
N LYS A 22 36.89 13.06 -55.16
CA LYS A 22 35.92 11.95 -55.14
C LYS A 22 35.87 11.26 -53.78
N GLU A 23 36.87 11.50 -52.93
CA GLU A 23 36.90 11.01 -51.56
C GLU A 23 36.07 11.93 -50.68
N ASN A 24 35.06 11.35 -50.03
CA ASN A 24 34.18 12.05 -49.11
C ASN A 24 34.98 12.47 -47.85
N PRO A 25 35.18 13.78 -47.60
CA PRO A 25 35.95 14.25 -46.44
C PRO A 25 35.16 14.13 -45.12
N PHE A 26 33.86 13.79 -45.18
CA PHE A 26 33.01 13.65 -44.01
C PHE A 26 33.08 12.20 -43.51
N ALA A 27 34.00 11.95 -42.60
CA ALA A 27 34.06 10.71 -41.84
C ALA A 27 33.25 10.87 -40.55
N VAL A 28 32.30 9.96 -40.33
CA VAL A 28 31.52 9.94 -39.09
C VAL A 28 32.37 9.29 -38.01
N PRO A 29 32.43 9.85 -36.79
CA PRO A 29 33.19 9.25 -35.70
C PRO A 29 32.75 7.80 -35.42
N ALA A 30 33.69 6.97 -34.99
CA ALA A 30 33.35 5.62 -34.52
C ALA A 30 32.32 5.71 -33.39
N GLY A 31 31.29 4.84 -33.40
CA GLY A 31 30.21 4.90 -32.41
C GLY A 31 29.05 5.82 -32.78
N TYR A 32 29.16 6.66 -33.81
CA TYR A 32 28.16 7.69 -34.11
C TYR A 32 26.76 7.10 -34.32
N PHE A 33 26.65 6.01 -35.09
CA PHE A 33 25.37 5.37 -35.38
C PHE A 33 24.94 4.39 -34.30
N GLU A 34 25.89 3.72 -33.64
CA GLU A 34 25.58 2.84 -32.50
C GLU A 34 24.98 3.63 -31.33
N GLU A 35 25.48 4.84 -31.06
CA GLU A 35 24.98 5.71 -29.99
C GLU A 35 23.82 6.61 -30.42
N ALA A 36 23.54 6.73 -31.73
CA ALA A 36 22.54 7.65 -32.25
C ALA A 36 21.15 7.42 -31.62
N GLY A 37 20.73 6.15 -31.48
CA GLY A 37 19.45 5.82 -30.87
C GLY A 37 19.35 6.25 -29.40
N GLN A 38 20.41 6.04 -28.63
CA GLN A 38 20.47 6.45 -27.22
C GLN A 38 20.52 7.97 -27.08
N ARG A 39 21.29 8.65 -27.92
CA ARG A 39 21.37 10.12 -27.95
C ARG A 39 20.03 10.74 -28.31
N ILE A 40 19.32 10.20 -29.31
CA ILE A 40 17.99 10.66 -29.70
C ILE A 40 17.00 10.45 -28.56
N LEU A 41 16.99 9.28 -27.93
CA LEU A 41 16.09 9.00 -26.79
C LEU A 41 16.37 9.93 -25.60
N SER A 42 17.65 10.17 -25.28
CA SER A 42 18.04 11.12 -24.24
C SER A 42 17.57 12.54 -24.56
N LEU A 43 17.69 12.99 -25.81
CA LEU A 43 17.24 14.31 -26.22
C LEU A 43 15.71 14.43 -26.17
N VAL A 44 14.98 13.40 -26.57
CA VAL A 44 13.51 13.36 -26.45
C VAL A 44 13.07 13.41 -25.00
N ASN A 45 13.73 12.68 -24.10
CA ASN A 45 13.43 12.72 -22.67
C ASN A 45 13.71 14.12 -22.10
N VAL A 46 14.85 14.73 -22.42
CA VAL A 46 15.17 16.10 -22.00
C VAL A 46 14.19 17.12 -22.58
N GLN A 47 13.74 16.94 -23.81
CA GLN A 47 12.74 17.80 -24.44
C GLN A 47 11.37 17.63 -23.76
N GLY A 48 10.97 16.40 -23.41
CA GLY A 48 9.73 16.12 -22.68
C GLY A 48 9.72 16.65 -21.24
N LEU A 49 10.90 16.84 -20.65
CA LEU A 49 11.09 17.50 -19.35
C LEU A 49 11.10 19.03 -19.44
N LYS A 50 11.25 19.59 -20.64
CA LYS A 50 11.06 21.03 -20.89
C LYS A 50 9.57 21.26 -21.13
N THR A 51 8.78 21.30 -20.07
CA THR A 51 7.41 21.78 -20.14
C THR A 51 7.43 23.30 -20.36
N ASP A 52 6.63 23.82 -21.30
CA ASP A 52 6.42 25.27 -21.48
C ASP A 52 5.69 25.92 -20.27
N ASP A 53 5.26 25.09 -19.33
CA ASP A 53 4.65 25.48 -18.07
C ASP A 53 5.76 25.68 -17.02
N GLU A 54 6.02 26.94 -16.63
CA GLU A 54 7.03 27.32 -15.62
C GLU A 54 6.78 26.65 -14.25
N ALA A 55 5.58 26.10 -14.03
CA ALA A 55 5.18 25.40 -12.81
C ALA A 55 5.67 23.94 -12.71
N GLN A 56 6.11 23.30 -13.80
CA GLN A 56 6.54 21.89 -13.83
C GLN A 56 8.01 21.72 -14.28
N GLY A 57 8.75 22.83 -14.44
CA GLY A 57 10.19 22.80 -14.71
C GLY A 57 11.01 22.37 -13.49
N PHE A 58 12.34 22.33 -13.64
CA PHE A 58 13.32 22.19 -12.53
C PHE A 58 13.27 23.42 -11.60
N ALA A 59 12.14 23.63 -10.95
CA ALA A 59 11.94 24.67 -9.97
C ALA A 59 12.63 24.26 -8.68
N VAL A 60 13.48 25.15 -8.17
CA VAL A 60 14.08 24.97 -6.87
C VAL A 60 12.96 25.06 -5.82
N PRO A 61 12.88 24.12 -4.85
CA PRO A 61 11.86 24.15 -3.81
C PRO A 61 11.80 25.49 -3.09
N GLU A 62 10.58 25.91 -2.73
CA GLU A 62 10.37 27.12 -1.92
C GLU A 62 11.20 27.04 -0.63
N GLY A 63 11.93 28.11 -0.30
CA GLY A 63 12.79 28.16 0.90
C GLY A 63 14.14 27.43 0.80
N TYR A 64 14.49 26.85 -0.36
CA TYR A 64 15.80 26.21 -0.56
C TYR A 64 16.95 27.16 -0.25
N PHE A 65 16.93 28.39 -0.82
CA PHE A 65 18.02 29.34 -0.61
C PHE A 65 18.03 29.95 0.80
N ASP A 66 16.86 30.03 1.44
CA ASP A 66 16.75 30.51 2.83
C ASP A 66 17.39 29.51 3.81
N SER A 67 17.17 28.21 3.59
CA SER A 67 17.80 27.15 4.40
C SER A 67 19.24 26.84 4.00
N LEU A 68 19.63 27.07 2.73
CA LEU A 68 20.97 26.79 2.22
C LEU A 68 22.06 27.54 3.00
N SER A 69 21.83 28.82 3.32
CA SER A 69 22.79 29.62 4.07
C SER A 69 23.03 29.05 5.48
N GLY A 70 21.95 28.68 6.18
CA GLY A 70 22.04 28.05 7.49
C GLY A 70 22.70 26.68 7.45
N ASN A 71 22.41 25.87 6.43
CA ASN A 71 23.04 24.57 6.22
C ASN A 71 24.55 24.69 5.95
N ILE A 72 24.96 25.66 5.13
CA ILE A 72 26.38 25.93 4.85
C ILE A 72 27.10 26.37 6.13
N GLN A 73 26.52 27.31 6.89
CA GLN A 73 27.11 27.78 8.15
C GLN A 73 27.20 26.66 9.20
N SER A 74 26.17 25.82 9.31
CA SER A 74 26.18 24.66 10.20
C SER A 74 27.30 23.69 9.84
N ARG A 75 27.51 23.39 8.55
CA ARG A 75 28.60 22.51 8.11
C ARG A 75 29.98 23.11 8.39
N ILE A 76 30.17 24.40 8.13
CA ILE A 76 31.44 25.10 8.44
C ILE A 76 31.74 25.04 9.94
N ALA A 77 30.73 25.27 10.79
CA ALA A 77 30.90 25.23 12.25
C ALA A 77 31.21 23.81 12.76
N LEU A 78 30.61 22.77 12.17
CA LEU A 78 30.93 21.38 12.47
C LEU A 78 32.36 21.01 12.04
N GLU A 79 32.80 21.49 10.89
CA GLU A 79 34.15 21.27 10.37
C GLU A 79 35.22 22.01 11.19
N GLU A 80 34.92 23.22 11.68
CA GLU A 80 35.81 23.99 12.57
C GLU A 80 35.88 23.40 14.00
N ALA A 81 34.83 22.69 14.43
CA ALA A 81 34.79 21.99 15.71
C ALA A 81 35.53 20.64 15.69
N GLU A 82 35.79 20.06 14.51
CA GLU A 82 36.63 18.87 14.38
C GLU A 82 38.13 19.23 14.37
N PRO A 83 38.99 18.50 15.11
CA PRO A 83 40.42 18.72 15.04
C PRO A 83 40.93 18.36 13.64
N ALA A 84 41.66 19.28 12.99
CA ALA A 84 42.20 19.21 11.63
C ALA A 84 43.11 18.00 11.28
N ASN A 85 43.23 17.02 12.18
CA ASN A 85 44.06 15.82 12.05
C ASN A 85 43.28 14.49 12.06
N GLN A 86 41.94 14.51 12.02
CA GLN A 86 41.14 13.31 11.79
C GLN A 86 40.45 13.38 10.43
N PRO A 87 40.64 12.39 9.53
CA PRO A 87 39.85 12.33 8.31
C PRO A 87 38.39 12.06 8.68
N SER A 88 37.49 13.02 8.39
CA SER A 88 36.04 12.92 8.66
C SER A 88 35.34 11.75 7.95
N PHE A 89 36.05 11.02 7.08
CA PHE A 89 35.67 9.71 6.55
C PHE A 89 36.75 8.69 6.91
N SER A 90 36.64 8.09 8.09
CA SER A 90 37.40 6.90 8.44
C SER A 90 36.48 5.69 8.49
N VAL A 91 36.91 4.59 7.87
CA VAL A 91 36.22 3.31 8.05
C VAL A 91 36.49 2.81 9.47
N PRO A 92 35.52 2.13 10.11
CA PRO A 92 35.75 1.51 11.41
C PRO A 92 36.97 0.58 11.38
N GLN A 93 37.71 0.54 12.48
CA GLN A 93 38.83 -0.37 12.64
C GLN A 93 38.35 -1.81 12.42
N GLY A 94 39.02 -2.56 11.54
CA GLY A 94 38.64 -3.95 11.19
C GLY A 94 37.62 -4.08 10.05
N TYR A 95 37.11 -2.97 9.48
CA TYR A 95 36.15 -3.01 8.35
C TYR A 95 36.64 -3.91 7.21
N PHE A 96 37.89 -3.74 6.77
CA PHE A 96 38.45 -4.52 5.67
C PHE A 96 38.81 -5.95 6.08
N ASP A 97 39.12 -6.19 7.35
CA ASP A 97 39.40 -7.53 7.87
C ASP A 97 38.12 -8.39 7.88
N GLU A 98 36.97 -7.78 8.20
CA GLU A 98 35.67 -8.46 8.24
C GLU A 98 34.94 -8.45 6.89
N LEU A 99 35.31 -7.56 5.96
CA LEU A 99 34.64 -7.40 4.67
C LEU A 99 34.65 -8.71 3.87
N ALA A 100 35.80 -9.38 3.79
CA ALA A 100 35.93 -10.63 3.05
C ALA A 100 35.03 -11.75 3.63
N ALA A 101 34.98 -11.86 4.96
CA ALA A 101 34.12 -12.84 5.64
C ALA A 101 32.63 -12.51 5.46
N ASN A 102 32.26 -11.23 5.52
CA ASN A 102 30.89 -10.78 5.27
C ASN A 102 30.43 -11.05 3.83
N ILE A 103 31.28 -10.75 2.83
CA ILE A 103 30.99 -11.04 1.43
C ILE A 103 30.80 -12.55 1.23
N GLN A 104 31.69 -13.38 1.76
CA GLN A 104 31.56 -14.83 1.63
C GLN A 104 30.30 -15.36 2.32
N SER A 105 29.96 -14.84 3.50
CA SER A 105 28.73 -15.18 4.21
C SER A 105 27.48 -14.86 3.37
N ARG A 106 27.43 -13.66 2.77
CA ARG A 106 26.34 -13.25 1.88
C ARG A 106 26.21 -14.15 0.67
N ILE A 107 27.32 -14.50 0.02
CA ILE A 107 27.34 -15.41 -1.15
C ILE A 107 26.79 -16.78 -0.74
N ASN A 108 27.23 -17.33 0.39
CA ASN A 108 26.75 -18.63 0.87
C ASN A 108 25.25 -18.62 1.20
N VAL A 109 24.74 -17.54 1.79
CA VAL A 109 23.31 -17.36 2.05
C VAL A 109 22.53 -17.25 0.75
N GLU A 110 23.06 -16.54 -0.25
CA GLU A 110 22.44 -16.43 -1.57
C GLU A 110 22.41 -17.77 -2.30
N GLU A 111 23.49 -18.56 -2.28
CA GLU A 111 23.53 -19.91 -2.86
C GLU A 111 22.56 -20.87 -2.17
N ALA A 112 22.48 -20.81 -0.84
CA ALA A 112 21.50 -21.58 -0.06
C ALA A 112 20.04 -21.13 -0.29
N ASN A 113 19.84 -19.87 -0.72
CA ASN A 113 18.53 -19.34 -1.10
C ASN A 113 18.21 -19.53 -2.58
N LYS A 114 19.18 -19.78 -3.48
CA LYS A 114 18.88 -20.18 -4.88
C LYS A 114 18.16 -21.53 -4.97
N THR A 115 18.26 -22.37 -3.94
CA THR A 115 17.52 -23.64 -3.81
C THR A 115 16.15 -23.49 -3.17
N ARG A 116 15.84 -22.35 -2.56
CA ARG A 116 14.49 -22.01 -2.11
C ARG A 116 13.90 -21.13 -3.19
N GLU A 117 12.85 -21.62 -3.85
CA GLU A 117 12.08 -20.81 -4.79
C GLU A 117 11.88 -19.41 -4.20
N THR A 118 12.38 -18.40 -4.93
CA THR A 118 12.27 -17.02 -4.50
C THR A 118 10.81 -16.76 -4.12
N GLY A 119 10.57 -16.05 -3.02
CA GLY A 119 9.22 -15.71 -2.54
C GLY A 119 8.37 -14.84 -3.50
N PHE A 120 8.81 -14.72 -4.75
CA PHE A 120 8.13 -14.10 -5.89
C PHE A 120 7.70 -15.15 -6.93
N ALA A 121 7.55 -16.41 -6.52
CA ALA A 121 6.97 -17.43 -7.37
C ALA A 121 5.47 -17.15 -7.54
N ILE A 122 5.03 -17.05 -8.80
CA ILE A 122 3.62 -16.91 -9.14
C ILE A 122 2.91 -18.17 -8.63
N PRO A 123 1.83 -18.06 -7.84
CA PRO A 123 1.08 -19.21 -7.37
C PRO A 123 0.67 -20.12 -8.53
N ALA A 124 0.71 -21.44 -8.31
CA ALA A 124 0.12 -22.38 -9.24
C ALA A 124 -1.33 -21.95 -9.53
N ASP A 125 -1.70 -21.93 -10.82
CA ASP A 125 -3.03 -21.54 -11.31
C ASP A 125 -3.41 -20.04 -11.25
N TYR A 126 -2.53 -19.13 -10.84
CA TYR A 126 -2.81 -17.67 -10.83
C TYR A 126 -3.44 -17.15 -12.14
N PHE A 127 -2.88 -17.55 -13.29
CA PHE A 127 -3.38 -17.12 -14.60
C PHE A 127 -4.72 -17.78 -14.97
N ASN A 128 -4.95 -19.02 -14.53
CA ASN A 128 -6.22 -19.71 -14.75
C ASN A 128 -7.33 -19.05 -13.93
N ASP A 129 -7.06 -18.74 -12.66
CA ASP A 129 -8.00 -18.07 -11.77
C ASP A 129 -8.31 -16.64 -12.24
N MET A 130 -7.29 -15.89 -12.66
CA MET A 130 -7.48 -14.55 -13.23
C MET A 130 -8.36 -14.59 -14.49
N GLN A 131 -8.12 -15.55 -15.39
CA GLN A 131 -8.93 -15.73 -16.60
C GLN A 131 -10.39 -16.03 -16.27
N GLN A 132 -10.63 -16.92 -15.29
CA GLN A 132 -11.99 -17.23 -14.83
C GLN A 132 -12.68 -16.01 -14.22
N GLN A 133 -11.99 -15.24 -13.37
CA GLN A 133 -12.54 -14.02 -12.78
C GLN A 133 -12.89 -12.95 -13.81
N ILE A 134 -12.06 -12.76 -14.84
CA ILE A 134 -12.35 -11.83 -15.93
C ILE A 134 -13.58 -12.30 -16.70
N SER A 135 -13.66 -13.59 -17.04
CA SER A 135 -14.80 -14.14 -17.79
C SER A 135 -16.13 -14.03 -17.03
N SER A 136 -16.12 -14.25 -15.71
CA SER A 136 -17.32 -14.14 -14.88
C SER A 136 -17.80 -12.70 -14.75
N ARG A 137 -16.88 -11.74 -14.62
CA ARG A 137 -17.22 -10.30 -14.63
C ARG A 137 -17.83 -9.86 -15.95
N ILE A 138 -17.26 -10.27 -17.08
CA ILE A 138 -17.80 -9.96 -18.41
C ILE A 138 -19.21 -10.53 -18.57
N ALA A 139 -19.44 -11.78 -18.15
CA ALA A 139 -20.76 -12.40 -18.23
C ALA A 139 -21.81 -11.68 -17.36
N VAL A 140 -21.43 -11.23 -16.16
CA VAL A 140 -22.32 -10.46 -15.28
C VAL A 140 -22.62 -9.09 -15.89
N GLU A 141 -21.61 -8.39 -16.42
CA GLU A 141 -21.80 -7.11 -17.08
C GLU A 141 -22.68 -7.21 -18.32
N GLU A 142 -22.55 -8.28 -19.13
CA GLU A 142 -23.41 -8.52 -20.28
C GLU A 142 -24.89 -8.72 -19.88
N ILE A 143 -25.13 -9.45 -18.78
CA ILE A 143 -26.48 -9.64 -18.24
C ILE A 143 -27.05 -8.32 -17.71
N LEU A 144 -26.23 -7.47 -17.09
CA LEU A 144 -26.65 -6.17 -16.56
C LEU A 144 -26.84 -5.09 -17.63
N GLN A 145 -26.18 -5.23 -18.79
CA GLN A 145 -26.35 -4.34 -19.94
C GLN A 145 -27.60 -4.65 -20.77
N GLN A 146 -28.19 -5.84 -20.61
CA GLN A 146 -29.54 -6.09 -21.11
C GLN A 146 -30.53 -5.24 -20.29
N PRO A 147 -31.50 -4.55 -20.93
CA PRO A 147 -32.54 -3.86 -20.19
C PRO A 147 -33.28 -4.91 -19.36
N VAL A 148 -33.05 -4.89 -18.05
CA VAL A 148 -33.70 -5.78 -17.09
C VAL A 148 -35.21 -5.61 -17.22
N ALA A 149 -35.83 -6.58 -17.89
CA ALA A 149 -37.28 -6.72 -17.99
C ALA A 149 -37.84 -7.28 -16.67
N PHE A 150 -37.53 -6.64 -15.54
CA PHE A 150 -38.30 -6.84 -14.31
C PHE A 150 -39.51 -5.91 -14.35
N GLU A 151 -40.37 -6.11 -15.34
CA GLU A 151 -41.66 -5.44 -15.37
C GLU A 151 -42.61 -6.14 -14.41
N VAL A 152 -43.20 -5.35 -13.50
CA VAL A 152 -44.25 -5.83 -12.63
C VAL A 152 -45.47 -6.17 -13.51
N PRO A 153 -46.08 -7.36 -13.40
CA PRO A 153 -47.25 -7.72 -14.17
C PRO A 153 -48.36 -6.68 -14.03
N ALA A 154 -49.07 -6.40 -15.13
CA ALA A 154 -50.19 -5.47 -15.11
C ALA A 154 -51.20 -5.86 -14.01
N ASN A 155 -51.56 -4.88 -13.17
CA ASN A 155 -52.47 -5.03 -12.03
C ASN A 155 -51.97 -5.84 -10.82
N TYR A 156 -50.65 -6.09 -10.69
CA TYR A 156 -50.09 -6.73 -9.51
C TYR A 156 -50.44 -5.98 -8.21
N PHE A 157 -50.29 -4.65 -8.21
CA PHE A 157 -50.52 -3.84 -7.02
C PHE A 157 -52.01 -3.73 -6.67
N GLU A 158 -52.91 -3.63 -7.65
CA GLU A 158 -54.36 -3.71 -7.40
C GLU A 158 -54.75 -5.08 -6.81
N THR A 159 -54.21 -6.17 -7.36
CA THR A 159 -54.51 -7.53 -6.88
C THR A 159 -54.00 -7.73 -5.46
N LEU A 160 -52.76 -7.31 -5.18
CA LEU A 160 -52.16 -7.38 -3.86
C LEU A 160 -52.95 -6.56 -2.84
N ASN A 161 -53.36 -5.34 -3.19
CA ASN A 161 -54.15 -4.49 -2.31
C ASN A 161 -55.51 -5.11 -1.99
N LYS A 162 -56.19 -5.64 -3.01
CA LYS A 162 -57.45 -6.37 -2.84
C LYS A 162 -57.30 -7.61 -1.94
N ASP A 163 -56.21 -8.37 -2.10
CA ASP A 163 -55.94 -9.55 -1.29
C ASP A 163 -55.60 -9.20 0.16
N ILE A 164 -54.88 -8.09 0.39
CA ILE A 164 -54.60 -7.58 1.74
C ILE A 164 -55.91 -7.17 2.41
N LEU A 165 -56.73 -6.36 1.74
CA LEU A 165 -58.01 -5.89 2.29
C LEU A 165 -58.96 -7.06 2.61
N ASN A 166 -59.05 -8.06 1.72
CA ASN A 166 -59.84 -9.27 1.97
C ASN A 166 -59.33 -10.08 3.17
N LYS A 167 -58.03 -10.03 3.47
CA LYS A 167 -57.41 -10.78 4.58
C LYS A 167 -57.38 -9.99 5.90
N THR A 168 -57.52 -8.67 5.87
CA THR A 168 -57.39 -7.80 7.06
C THR A 168 -58.71 -7.18 7.50
N VAL A 169 -59.59 -6.80 6.56
CA VAL A 169 -60.84 -6.11 6.84
C VAL A 169 -61.98 -7.14 6.86
N GLY A 170 -62.10 -7.88 7.98
CA GLY A 170 -63.17 -8.87 8.16
C GLY A 170 -62.86 -10.04 9.09
N ARG A 171 -61.68 -10.10 9.72
CA ARG A 171 -61.46 -11.06 10.81
C ARG A 171 -62.15 -10.56 12.07
N GLU A 172 -63.31 -11.15 12.38
CA GLU A 172 -63.75 -11.27 13.76
C GLU A 172 -62.61 -11.92 14.57
N GLU A 173 -62.25 -11.27 15.67
CA GLU A 173 -61.18 -11.70 16.56
C GLU A 173 -61.48 -13.11 17.07
N ALA A 174 -60.80 -14.12 16.52
CA ALA A 174 -60.76 -15.43 17.13
C ALA A 174 -59.99 -15.30 18.46
N ILE A 175 -60.73 -15.02 19.54
CA ILE A 175 -60.23 -15.00 20.91
C ILE A 175 -59.68 -16.41 21.22
N ARG A 176 -58.38 -16.61 20.97
CA ARG A 176 -57.69 -17.83 21.37
C ARG A 176 -57.58 -17.79 22.90
N LYS A 177 -58.42 -18.55 23.59
CA LYS A 177 -58.27 -18.81 25.03
C LYS A 177 -56.88 -19.39 25.29
N THR A 178 -55.96 -18.54 25.75
CA THR A 178 -54.65 -18.98 26.21
C THR A 178 -54.82 -19.61 27.59
N ILE A 179 -54.42 -20.87 27.74
CA ILE A 179 -54.42 -21.55 29.04
C ILE A 179 -53.15 -21.11 29.77
N VAL A 180 -53.30 -20.29 30.81
CA VAL A 180 -52.18 -19.91 31.69
C VAL A 180 -51.87 -21.09 32.62
N ARG A 181 -50.77 -21.80 32.37
CA ARG A 181 -50.23 -22.80 33.32
C ARG A 181 -49.19 -22.14 34.22
N LYS A 182 -49.43 -22.17 35.53
CA LYS A 182 -48.53 -21.63 36.55
C LYS A 182 -47.36 -22.62 36.76
N LEU A 183 -46.17 -22.27 36.25
CA LEU A 183 -44.99 -23.17 36.20
C LEU A 183 -44.26 -23.34 37.54
N TRP A 184 -44.58 -22.57 38.58
CA TRP A 184 -43.82 -22.53 39.84
C TRP A 184 -44.74 -22.67 41.05
N ALA A 185 -45.22 -23.88 41.32
CA ALA A 185 -46.09 -24.16 42.45
C ALA A 185 -45.83 -25.53 43.11
N SER A 186 -44.56 -25.91 43.31
CA SER A 186 -44.24 -27.10 44.12
C SER A 186 -43.28 -26.79 45.26
N ASN A 187 -43.56 -27.36 46.43
CA ASN A 187 -42.75 -27.28 47.65
C ASN A 187 -41.34 -27.89 47.50
N THR A 188 -41.00 -28.43 46.33
CA THR A 188 -39.68 -29.01 46.01
C THR A 188 -38.59 -27.95 45.84
N PHE A 189 -38.94 -26.70 45.53
CA PHE A 189 -37.95 -25.61 45.44
C PHE A 189 -37.23 -25.35 46.78
N LYS A 190 -37.89 -25.63 47.91
CA LYS A 190 -37.32 -25.45 49.26
C LYS A 190 -36.16 -26.40 49.56
N TYR A 191 -36.17 -27.59 48.97
CA TYR A 191 -35.08 -28.57 49.14
C TYR A 191 -33.95 -28.32 48.15
N ALA A 192 -34.27 -27.88 46.94
CA ALA A 192 -33.28 -27.50 45.93
C ALA A 192 -32.40 -26.33 46.41
N THR A 193 -33.00 -25.31 47.02
CA THR A 193 -32.23 -24.18 47.57
C THR A 193 -31.29 -24.61 48.70
N ALA A 194 -31.73 -25.50 49.60
CA ALA A 194 -30.88 -26.02 50.68
C ALA A 194 -29.67 -26.81 50.14
N ALA A 195 -29.88 -27.65 49.11
CA ALA A 195 -28.80 -28.41 48.49
C ALA A 195 -27.77 -27.50 47.78
N CYS A 196 -28.24 -26.48 47.06
CA CYS A 196 -27.36 -25.50 46.42
C CYS A 196 -26.52 -24.72 47.44
N LEU A 197 -27.13 -24.28 48.55
CA LEU A 197 -26.40 -23.58 49.61
C LEU A 197 -25.36 -24.50 50.27
N ALA A 198 -25.69 -25.77 50.52
CA ALA A 198 -24.74 -26.74 51.05
C ALA A 198 -23.56 -26.98 50.10
N LEU A 199 -23.81 -27.05 48.78
CA LEU A 199 -22.76 -27.19 47.78
C LEU A 199 -21.85 -25.96 47.71
N VAL A 200 -22.41 -24.76 47.76
CA VAL A 200 -21.63 -23.51 47.74
C VAL A 200 -20.75 -23.39 48.98
N ILE A 201 -21.28 -23.71 50.16
CA ILE A 201 -20.51 -23.70 51.40
C ILE A 201 -19.41 -24.77 51.38
N GLY A 202 -19.73 -25.98 50.91
CA GLY A 202 -18.77 -27.08 50.77
C GLY A 202 -17.64 -26.76 49.78
N ALA A 203 -17.99 -26.20 48.61
CA ALA A 203 -17.03 -25.75 47.61
C ALA A 203 -16.16 -24.60 48.13
N GLY A 204 -16.74 -23.63 48.84
CA GLY A 204 -15.99 -22.52 49.44
C GLY A 204 -14.99 -22.99 50.51
N ALA A 205 -15.36 -23.96 51.36
CA ALA A 205 -14.46 -24.54 52.34
C ALA A 205 -13.34 -25.37 51.69
N PHE A 206 -13.65 -26.10 50.61
CA PHE A 206 -12.67 -26.87 49.84
C PHE A 206 -11.66 -25.95 49.12
N LEU A 207 -12.13 -24.87 48.49
CA LEU A 207 -11.28 -23.91 47.78
C LEU A 207 -10.38 -23.08 48.71
N ARG A 208 -10.68 -23.00 50.01
CA ARG A 208 -9.81 -22.31 50.99
C ARG A 208 -8.48 -23.03 51.22
N ASN A 209 -8.42 -24.35 51.00
CA ASN A 209 -7.20 -25.16 51.11
C ASN A 209 -6.53 -25.43 49.75
N ALA A 210 -7.08 -24.91 48.65
CA ALA A 210 -6.44 -24.98 47.36
C ALA A 210 -5.27 -23.98 47.31
N PRO A 211 -4.12 -24.33 46.71
CA PRO A 211 -3.08 -23.35 46.43
C PRO A 211 -3.69 -22.21 45.62
N ALA A 212 -3.33 -20.96 45.97
CA ALA A 212 -3.83 -19.78 45.27
C ALA A 212 -3.64 -19.98 43.76
N PRO A 213 -4.68 -19.77 42.93
CA PRO A 213 -4.50 -19.79 41.49
C PRO A 213 -3.45 -18.73 41.14
N VAL A 214 -2.44 -19.12 40.35
CA VAL A 214 -1.44 -18.19 39.83
C VAL A 214 -2.20 -17.13 39.05
N GLU A 215 -2.14 -15.89 39.53
CA GLU A 215 -2.76 -14.76 38.88
C GLU A 215 -2.03 -14.54 37.55
N HIS A 216 -2.60 -15.02 36.44
CA HIS A 216 -2.11 -14.69 35.10
C HIS A 216 -2.60 -13.29 34.74
N GLN A 217 -2.10 -12.26 35.44
CA GLN A 217 -2.56 -10.89 35.22
C GLN A 217 -2.17 -10.33 33.85
N LYS A 218 -1.23 -10.94 33.10
CA LYS A 218 -0.87 -10.47 31.75
C LYS A 218 -0.47 -11.66 30.89
N THR A 219 -1.22 -11.91 29.82
CA THR A 219 -0.76 -12.74 28.70
C THR A 219 0.58 -12.16 28.23
N LEU A 220 1.61 -13.00 27.99
CA LEU A 220 2.97 -12.54 27.64
C LEU A 220 2.99 -11.50 26.49
N LEU A 221 2.05 -11.61 25.54
CA LEU A 221 1.85 -10.64 24.47
C LEU A 221 1.50 -9.23 24.99
N HIS A 222 0.67 -9.12 26.02
CA HIS A 222 0.22 -7.85 26.56
C HIS A 222 1.35 -7.08 27.25
N THR A 223 2.29 -7.79 27.87
CA THR A 223 3.51 -7.20 28.47
C THR A 223 4.50 -6.74 27.40
N GLN A 224 4.63 -7.52 26.32
CA GLN A 224 5.52 -7.18 25.21
C GLN A 224 5.00 -5.97 24.43
N LEU A 225 3.68 -5.88 24.21
CA LEU A 225 3.08 -4.75 23.51
C LEU A 225 3.07 -3.46 24.36
N SER A 226 2.91 -3.55 25.68
CA SER A 226 2.99 -2.38 26.57
C SER A 226 4.40 -1.80 26.73
N GLN A 227 5.43 -2.54 26.33
CA GLN A 227 6.82 -2.10 26.39
C GLN A 227 7.24 -1.31 25.14
N ILE A 228 6.42 -1.30 24.08
CA ILE A 228 6.70 -0.55 22.86
C ILE A 228 6.41 0.94 23.14
N PRO A 229 7.39 1.84 23.02
CA PRO A 229 7.17 3.27 23.20
C PRO A 229 6.20 3.82 22.16
N ALA A 230 5.36 4.79 22.56
CA ALA A 230 4.39 5.42 21.66
C ALA A 230 5.04 6.06 20.43
N ASP A 231 6.26 6.59 20.58
CA ASP A 231 7.04 7.17 19.48
C ASP A 231 7.46 6.12 18.44
N GLU A 232 7.73 4.88 18.86
CA GLU A 232 8.09 3.77 17.97
C GLU A 232 6.88 3.28 17.16
N ILE A 233 5.69 3.28 17.79
CA ILE A 233 4.42 2.99 17.13
C ILE A 233 4.12 4.06 16.09
N LYS A 234 4.38 5.34 16.43
CA LYS A 234 4.22 6.47 15.52
C LYS A 234 5.14 6.35 14.31
N ASP A 235 6.43 6.13 14.52
CA ASP A 235 7.41 5.97 13.44
C ASP A 235 7.06 4.77 12.53
N TYR A 236 6.60 3.66 13.12
CA TYR A 236 6.15 2.49 12.36
C TYR A 236 4.94 2.80 11.49
N LEU A 237 3.94 3.49 12.03
CA LEU A 237 2.75 3.90 11.30
C LEU A 237 3.12 4.86 10.17
N GLU A 238 3.93 5.89 10.45
CA GLU A 238 4.38 6.85 9.44
C GLU A 238 5.18 6.20 8.31
N LEU A 239 6.02 5.20 8.62
CA LEU A 239 6.82 4.47 7.63
C LEU A 239 5.97 3.51 6.77
N HIS A 240 4.83 3.04 7.27
CA HIS A 240 3.97 2.05 6.60
C HIS A 240 2.65 2.63 6.07
N LEU A 241 2.48 3.96 6.08
CA LEU A 241 1.37 4.61 5.39
C LEU A 241 1.47 4.37 3.88
N ASP A 242 0.49 3.66 3.32
CA ASP A 242 0.44 3.42 1.88
C ASP A 242 -0.30 4.54 1.11
N ALA A 243 -0.29 4.45 -0.21
CA ALA A 243 -0.92 5.46 -1.07
C ALA A 243 -2.46 5.50 -0.94
N ASN A 244 -3.09 4.46 -0.38
CA ASN A 244 -4.52 4.39 -0.17
C ASN A 244 -4.93 5.07 1.15
N ASP A 245 -4.13 4.91 2.20
CA ASP A 245 -4.35 5.55 3.50
C ASP A 245 -4.25 7.09 3.42
N ASN A 246 -3.31 7.60 2.62
CA ASN A 246 -3.19 9.04 2.36
C ASN A 246 -4.43 9.64 1.69
N ARG A 247 -5.13 8.88 0.82
CA ARG A 247 -6.37 9.37 0.19
C ARG A 247 -7.50 9.50 1.19
N GLN A 248 -7.62 8.57 2.15
CA GLN A 248 -8.64 8.64 3.20
C GLN A 248 -8.43 9.79 4.19
N LEU A 249 -7.17 10.14 4.48
CA LEU A 249 -6.81 11.28 5.33
C LEU A 249 -7.09 12.62 4.62
N MET A 250 -6.85 12.71 3.31
CA MET A 250 -7.15 13.89 2.51
C MET A 250 -8.66 14.10 2.27
N GLU A 251 -9.45 13.04 2.16
CA GLU A 251 -10.90 13.11 1.90
C GLU A 251 -11.72 13.49 3.15
N ASN A 252 -11.20 13.23 4.36
CA ASN A 252 -11.93 13.46 5.60
C ASN A 252 -11.61 14.78 6.34
N GLU A 253 -10.69 15.63 5.85
CA GLU A 253 -10.21 16.85 6.53
C GLU A 253 -9.92 16.68 8.04
N LYS A 254 -9.74 15.45 8.52
CA LYS A 254 -9.33 15.17 9.89
C LYS A 254 -7.83 15.01 9.86
N GLN A 255 -7.13 16.10 10.18
CA GLN A 255 -5.80 16.00 10.75
C GLN A 255 -5.84 14.95 11.87
N ILE A 256 -4.84 14.08 11.90
CA ILE A 256 -4.60 13.18 13.04
C ILE A 256 -4.52 14.09 14.26
N ASN A 257 -5.58 14.10 15.08
CA ASN A 257 -5.63 14.90 16.27
C ASN A 257 -4.84 14.15 17.34
N THR A 258 -3.54 14.45 17.39
CA THR A 258 -2.55 13.79 18.23
C THR A 258 -2.83 13.94 19.72
N ASP A 259 -3.57 14.99 20.10
CA ASP A 259 -3.93 15.24 21.49
C ASP A 259 -5.07 14.31 21.95
N ALA A 260 -5.99 13.97 21.04
CA ALA A 260 -7.10 13.06 21.32
C ALA A 260 -6.67 11.58 21.34
N LEU A 261 -5.60 11.23 20.63
CA LEU A 261 -5.10 9.85 20.59
C LEU A 261 -4.51 9.41 21.94
N ALA A 262 -3.85 10.32 22.65
CA ALA A 262 -3.31 10.05 23.99
C ALA A 262 -4.44 9.80 25.00
N ASP A 263 -5.50 10.62 24.97
CA ASP A 263 -6.68 10.46 25.83
C ASP A 263 -7.47 9.17 25.49
N ASP A 264 -7.68 8.86 24.20
CA ASP A 264 -8.39 7.63 23.77
C ASP A 264 -7.62 6.35 24.17
N LEU A 265 -6.28 6.40 24.17
CA LEU A 265 -5.43 5.29 24.63
C LEU A 265 -5.44 5.16 26.15
N GLN A 266 -5.51 6.28 26.87
CA GLN A 266 -5.61 6.31 28.34
C GLN A 266 -6.92 5.68 28.81
N ASP A 267 -8.05 6.04 28.18
CA ASP A 267 -9.37 5.45 28.47
C ASP A 267 -9.41 3.94 28.22
N TYR A 268 -8.69 3.46 27.19
CA TYR A 268 -8.58 2.01 26.93
C TYR A 268 -7.68 1.28 27.93
N MET A 269 -6.66 1.94 28.49
CA MET A 269 -5.80 1.38 29.52
C MET A 269 -6.45 1.35 30.91
N ASP A 270 -7.35 2.30 31.21
CA ASP A 270 -8.00 2.39 32.52
C ASP A 270 -9.26 1.50 32.64
N VAL A 271 -9.83 1.05 31.51
CA VAL A 271 -11.03 0.20 31.47
C VAL A 271 -10.70 -1.31 31.54
N ASN A 272 -9.43 -1.72 31.47
CA ASN A 272 -9.00 -3.14 31.54
C ASN A 272 -7.82 -3.42 32.48
#